data_AF-A0A1B1ZI46-F1
#
_entry.id   AF-A0A1B1ZI46-F1
#
_cell.length_a   1.000
_cell.length_b   1.000
_cell.length_c   1.000
_cell.angle_alpha   90.00
_cell.angle_beta   90.00
_cell.angle_gamma   90.00
#
_symmetry.space_group_name_H-M   'P 1'
#
loop_
_entity.id
_entity.type
_entity.pdbx_description
1 polymer ?
#
loop_
_entity_poly.entity_id
_entity_poly.type
_entity_poly.pdbx_seq_one_letter_code
_entity_poly.pdbx_strand_id
1 'polypeptide(L)'
;MTAELTRPAAPVPAAPPEPAPIETPAEPHGRTAVHRLLDSLDELVRRHRALVAHDGGSANLHAELIAAELDQQLAVLRAMPRQYRC
;
A
#
# COMPACT_ATOMS: atom_id res chain seq x y z
N MET A 1 -46.57 18.95 -60.81
CA MET A 1 -45.81 20.21 -60.95
C MET A 1 -45.01 20.41 -59.67
N THR A 2 -43.67 20.43 -59.77
CA THR A 2 -42.64 21.13 -58.92
C THR A 2 -42.72 20.95 -57.39
N ALA A 3 -41.67 20.68 -56.60
CA ALA A 3 -40.25 20.97 -56.71
C ALA A 3 -39.42 20.13 -55.70
N GLU A 4 -38.11 20.28 -55.81
CA GLU A 4 -37.02 19.46 -55.28
C GLU A 4 -36.60 19.68 -53.81
N LEU A 5 -35.77 18.71 -53.36
CA LEU A 5 -34.59 18.77 -52.50
C LEU A 5 -34.67 19.45 -51.13
N THR A 6 -34.49 18.63 -50.09
CA THR A 6 -33.46 18.86 -49.07
C THR A 6 -33.00 17.51 -48.51
N ARG A 7 -31.70 17.23 -48.67
CA ARG A 7 -31.00 16.10 -48.04
C ARG A 7 -30.25 16.63 -46.83
N PRO A 8 -30.41 16.05 -45.63
CA PRO A 8 -29.37 16.12 -44.61
C PRO A 8 -28.56 14.83 -44.55
N ALA A 9 -27.32 15.01 -44.11
CA ALA A 9 -26.18 14.11 -44.18
C ALA A 9 -26.37 12.73 -43.52
N ALA A 10 -25.59 11.79 -44.04
CA ALA A 10 -25.33 10.46 -43.49
C ALA A 10 -24.85 10.51 -42.01
N PRO A 11 -25.03 9.41 -41.26
CA PRO A 11 -24.73 9.36 -39.83
C PRO A 11 -23.23 9.39 -39.58
N VAL A 12 -22.77 10.27 -38.69
CA VAL A 12 -21.44 10.16 -38.09
C VAL A 12 -21.52 9.09 -37.00
N PRO A 13 -20.76 7.98 -37.07
CA PRO A 13 -20.70 7.03 -35.98
C PRO A 13 -20.01 7.71 -34.79
N ALA A 14 -20.76 7.92 -33.70
CA ALA A 14 -20.18 8.32 -32.43
C ALA A 14 -19.37 7.13 -31.88
N ALA A 15 -18.04 7.27 -31.88
CA ALA A 15 -17.15 6.33 -31.21
C ALA A 15 -17.49 6.27 -29.71
N PRO A 16 -17.38 5.09 -29.06
CA PRO A 16 -17.56 4.99 -27.62
C PRO A 16 -16.49 5.82 -26.89
N PRO A 17 -16.82 6.49 -25.76
CA PRO A 17 -15.84 7.20 -24.98
C PRO A 17 -14.82 6.20 -24.43
N GLU A 18 -13.57 6.41 -24.82
CA GLU A 18 -12.38 5.71 -24.36
C GLU A 18 -12.29 5.78 -22.83
N PRO A 19 -12.00 4.66 -22.12
CA PRO A 19 -11.86 4.68 -20.67
C PRO A 19 -10.63 5.51 -20.30
N ALA A 20 -10.85 6.57 -19.52
CA ALA A 20 -9.78 7.43 -19.03
C ALA A 20 -8.70 6.60 -18.30
N PRO A 21 -7.40 6.86 -18.53
CA PRO A 21 -6.33 6.22 -17.78
C PRO A 21 -6.43 6.62 -16.31
N ILE A 22 -6.75 5.66 -15.44
CA ILE A 22 -6.58 5.82 -13.99
C ILE A 22 -5.08 5.65 -13.72
N GLU A 23 -4.29 6.70 -13.94
CA GLU A 23 -2.90 6.73 -13.50
C GLU A 23 -2.84 7.18 -12.04
N THR A 24 -3.26 6.30 -11.13
CA THR A 24 -2.80 6.41 -9.75
C THR A 24 -1.33 5.96 -9.75
N PRO A 25 -0.36 6.81 -9.36
CA PRO A 25 1.02 6.37 -9.27
C PRO A 25 1.09 5.20 -8.31
N ALA A 26 1.49 4.04 -8.81
CA ALA A 26 1.87 2.91 -7.98
C ALA A 26 3.09 3.34 -7.18
N GLU A 27 2.87 3.96 -6.02
CA GLU A 27 3.89 4.19 -5.01
C GLU A 27 4.70 2.89 -4.87
N PRO A 28 6.04 2.95 -4.79
CA PRO A 28 6.85 1.75 -4.65
C PRO A 28 6.45 1.07 -3.33
N HIS A 29 5.56 0.07 -3.43
CA HIS A 29 4.89 -0.55 -2.29
C HIS A 29 5.93 -1.11 -1.31
N GLY A 30 7.08 -1.55 -1.80
CA GLY A 30 8.23 -1.99 -0.98
C GLY A 30 8.84 -0.88 -0.12
N ARG A 31 8.95 0.36 -0.62
CA ARG A 31 9.44 1.50 0.17
C ARG A 31 8.46 1.83 1.29
N THR A 32 7.16 1.80 1.01
CA THR A 32 6.13 2.04 2.02
C THR A 32 6.07 0.94 3.09
N ALA A 33 6.34 -0.33 2.73
CA ALA A 33 6.38 -1.44 3.68
C ALA A 33 7.58 -1.37 4.63
N VAL A 34 8.76 -1.00 4.11
CA VAL A 34 9.97 -0.80 4.94
C VAL A 34 9.79 0.38 5.90
N HIS A 35 9.21 1.50 5.45
CA HIS A 35 8.91 2.62 6.35
C HIS A 35 7.95 2.22 7.48
N ARG A 36 6.87 1.50 7.18
CA ARG A 36 5.95 0.99 8.21
C ARG A 36 6.63 0.03 9.19
N LEU A 37 7.56 -0.79 8.73
CA LEU A 37 8.37 -1.64 9.62
C LEU A 37 9.20 -0.78 10.57
N LEU A 38 9.92 0.22 10.04
CA LEU A 38 10.76 1.09 10.85
C LEU A 38 9.94 1.85 11.90
N ASP A 39 8.76 2.38 11.53
CA ASP A 39 7.84 3.03 12.46
C ASP A 39 7.38 2.06 13.58
N SER A 40 7.10 0.80 13.22
CA SER A 40 6.71 -0.25 14.16
C SER A 40 7.85 -0.61 15.14
N LEU A 41 9.09 -0.67 14.64
CA LEU A 41 10.28 -0.93 15.45
C LEU A 41 10.55 0.22 16.44
N ASP A 42 10.42 1.47 15.99
CA ASP A 42 10.57 2.64 16.85
C ASP A 42 9.53 2.64 17.98
N GLU A 43 8.29 2.27 17.69
CA GLU A 43 7.24 2.18 18.69
C GLU A 43 7.47 1.02 19.68
N LEU A 44 7.98 -0.11 19.21
CA LEU A 44 8.35 -1.25 20.07
C LEU A 44 9.49 -0.87 21.03
N VAL A 45 10.55 -0.23 20.53
CA VAL A 45 11.67 0.23 21.35
C VAL A 45 11.23 1.25 22.39
N ARG A 46 10.34 2.18 22.01
CA ARG A 46 9.77 3.18 22.92
C ARG A 46 9.01 2.52 24.08
N ARG A 47 8.12 1.57 23.78
CA ARG A 47 7.37 0.82 24.80
C ARG A 47 8.29 0.01 25.70
N HIS A 48 9.32 -0.63 25.14
CA HIS A 48 10.30 -1.38 25.94
C HIS A 48 11.05 -0.48 26.93
N ARG A 49 11.53 0.69 26.48
CA ARG A 49 12.22 1.63 27.37
C ARG A 49 11.32 2.12 28.50
N ALA A 50 10.05 2.37 28.21
CA ALA A 50 9.06 2.71 29.24
C ALA A 50 8.87 1.56 30.24
N LEU A 51 8.74 0.32 29.77
CA LEU A 51 8.60 -0.86 30.62
C LEU A 51 9.85 -1.10 31.49
N VAL A 52 11.05 -0.96 30.95
CA VAL A 52 12.31 -1.08 31.71
C VAL A 52 12.43 0.00 32.79
N ALA A 53 11.95 1.22 32.53
CA ALA A 53 11.96 2.29 33.51
C ALA A 53 10.99 2.06 34.68
N HIS A 54 9.93 1.28 34.47
CA HIS A 54 8.89 1.03 35.47
C HIS A 54 9.00 -0.34 36.16
N ASP A 55 9.54 -1.35 35.49
CA ASP A 55 9.56 -2.73 35.97
C ASP A 55 10.92 -3.39 35.66
N GLY A 56 11.93 -3.03 36.46
CA GLY A 56 13.30 -3.54 36.34
C GLY A 56 13.47 -5.03 36.69
N GLY A 57 12.43 -5.68 37.23
CA GLY A 57 12.45 -7.10 37.61
C GLY A 57 12.15 -8.07 36.46
N SER A 58 11.58 -7.58 35.36
CA SER A 58 10.98 -8.39 34.29
C SER A 58 11.73 -8.32 32.96
N ALA A 59 13.03 -8.01 33.00
CA ALA A 59 13.84 -7.78 31.79
C ALA A 59 13.83 -8.96 30.81
N ASN A 60 13.83 -10.20 31.31
CA ASN A 60 13.82 -11.40 30.47
C ASN A 60 12.46 -11.60 29.76
N LEU A 61 11.35 -11.37 30.47
CA LEU A 61 10.00 -11.39 29.91
C LEU A 61 9.84 -10.29 28.83
N HIS A 62 10.40 -9.10 29.07
CA HIS A 62 10.37 -8.03 28.08
C HIS A 62 11.17 -8.39 26.81
N ALA A 63 12.32 -9.07 26.96
CA ALA A 63 13.11 -9.54 25.83
C ALA A 63 12.36 -10.61 25.00
N GLU A 64 11.68 -11.55 25.66
CA GLU A 64 10.87 -12.57 25.00
C GLU A 64 9.68 -11.96 24.23
N LEU A 65 9.00 -10.97 24.80
CA LEU A 65 7.91 -10.26 24.12
C LEU A 65 8.39 -9.48 22.89
N ILE A 66 9.57 -8.85 22.98
CA ILE A 66 10.19 -8.17 21.83
C ILE A 66 10.54 -9.18 20.74
N ALA A 67 11.15 -10.32 21.10
CA ALA A 67 11.53 -11.34 20.15
C ALA A 67 10.31 -11.89 19.39
N ALA A 68 9.21 -12.17 20.10
CA ALA A 68 7.96 -12.64 19.50
C ALA A 68 7.36 -11.62 18.51
N GLU A 69 7.35 -10.32 18.87
CA GLU A 69 6.84 -9.24 18.01
C GLU A 69 7.72 -9.06 16.76
N LEU A 70 9.04 -9.13 16.91
CA LEU A 70 9.98 -9.07 15.77
C LEU A 70 9.79 -10.25 14.82
N ASP A 71 9.66 -11.46 15.35
CA ASP A 71 9.42 -12.65 14.54
C ASP A 71 8.11 -12.56 13.75
N GLN A 72 7.05 -12.03 14.37
CA GLN A 72 5.78 -11.76 13.70
C GLN A 72 5.94 -10.74 12.56
N GLN A 73 6.60 -9.62 12.81
CA GLN A 73 6.80 -8.58 11.79
C GLN A 73 7.67 -9.07 10.63
N LEU A 74 8.71 -9.85 10.92
CA LEU A 74 9.54 -10.49 9.90
C LEU A 74 8.77 -11.52 9.08
N ALA A 75 7.90 -12.32 9.73
CA ALA A 75 7.04 -13.27 9.03
C ALA A 75 6.07 -12.55 8.06
N VAL A 76 5.46 -11.44 8.48
CA VAL A 76 4.59 -10.61 7.63
C VAL A 76 5.36 -10.06 6.42
N LEU A 77 6.56 -9.53 6.64
CA LEU A 77 7.38 -9.00 5.55
C LEU A 77 7.85 -10.08 4.56
N ARG A 78 8.16 -11.29 5.06
CA ARG A 78 8.55 -12.43 4.22
C ARG A 78 7.38 -12.97 3.41
N ALA A 79 6.17 -12.92 3.97
CA ALA A 79 4.94 -13.33 3.28
C ALA A 79 4.47 -12.29 2.24
N MET A 80 4.98 -11.06 2.32
CA MET A 80 4.62 -10.01 1.38
C MET A 80 5.22 -10.30 -0.01
N PRO A 81 4.42 -10.36 -1.08
CA PRO A 81 4.93 -10.66 -2.41
C PRO A 81 5.88 -9.56 -2.85
N ARG A 82 7.15 -9.92 -3.11
CA ARG A 82 8.09 -9.02 -3.78
C ARG A 82 7.62 -8.89 -5.22
N GLN A 83 6.95 -7.78 -5.52
CA GLN A 83 6.64 -7.38 -6.89
C GLN A 83 7.97 -6.96 -7.56
N TYR A 84 8.78 -7.94 -7.94
CA TYR A 84 9.86 -7.73 -8.89
C TYR A 84 9.19 -7.47 -10.24
N ARG A 85 9.23 -6.22 -10.68
CA ARG A 85 8.83 -5.83 -12.03
C ARG A 85 9.92 -6.36 -12.98
N CYS A 86 9.58 -7.34 -13.82
CA CYS A 86 10.36 -7.70 -15.01
C CYS A 86 10.27 -6.61 -16.07
#